data_AF-A0A520WNL4-F1
#
_entry.id   AF-A0A520WNL4-F1
#
_cell.length_a   1.000
_cell.length_b   1.000
_cell.length_c   1.000
_cell.angle_alpha   90.00
_cell.angle_beta   90.00
_cell.angle_gamma   90.00
#
_symmetry.space_group_name_H-M   'P 1'
#
loop_
_entity.id
_entity.type
_entity.pdbx_description
1 polymer ?
#
loop_
_entity_poly.entity_id
_entity_poly.type
_entity_poly.pdbx_seq_one_letter_code
_entity_poly.pdbx_strand_id
1 'polypeptide(L)'
;DYKTDQVEPNEIDLKVDRYRLQGATYAAALEETTRQPVSSVVFVFLSPNSKAICASLPNLREAIADVRKVIEREGAAGSRP
;
A
#
# COMPACT_ATOMS: atom_id res chain seq x y z
N ASP A 1 -0.71 -3.69 -6.90
CA ASP A 1 -1.88 -2.82 -7.12
C ASP A 1 -1.62 -1.96 -8.35
N TYR A 2 -2.56 -1.90 -9.29
CA TYR A 2 -2.39 -1.16 -10.55
C TYR A 2 -2.90 0.27 -10.40
N LYS A 3 -2.13 1.22 -10.93
CA LYS A 3 -2.41 2.65 -10.86
C LYS A 3 -2.39 3.26 -12.26
N THR A 4 -3.26 4.22 -12.54
CA THR A 4 -3.36 4.93 -13.83
C THR A 4 -3.13 6.43 -13.71
N ASP A 5 -2.75 6.91 -12.53
CA ASP A 5 -2.32 8.29 -12.35
C ASP A 5 -0.95 8.51 -12.99
N GLN A 6 -0.75 9.71 -13.53
CA GLN A 6 0.52 10.08 -14.13
C GLN A 6 1.61 10.15 -13.05
N VAL A 7 2.76 9.57 -13.36
CA VAL A 7 3.96 9.59 -12.51
C VAL A 7 5.18 9.73 -13.41
N GLU A 8 6.01 10.72 -13.10
CA GLU A 8 7.33 10.82 -13.71
C GLU A 8 8.34 9.93 -12.94
N PRO A 9 9.40 9.42 -13.58
CA PRO A 9 10.35 8.51 -12.93
C PRO A 9 10.98 9.05 -11.64
N ASN A 10 11.18 10.37 -11.53
CA ASN A 10 11.72 11.03 -10.35
C ASN A 10 10.68 11.24 -9.22
N GLU A 11 9.41 10.97 -9.47
CA GLU A 11 8.31 11.14 -8.51
C GLU A 11 7.81 9.82 -7.92
N ILE A 12 8.37 8.68 -8.35
CA ILE A 12 7.92 7.34 -7.96
C ILE A 12 7.86 7.18 -6.45
N ASP A 13 8.92 7.58 -5.74
CA ASP A 13 9.00 7.41 -4.28
C ASP A 13 7.90 8.21 -3.56
N LEU A 14 7.61 9.42 -4.03
CA LEU A 14 6.51 10.26 -3.50
C LEU A 14 5.14 9.63 -3.76
N LYS A 15 4.96 8.99 -4.91
CA LYS A 15 3.71 8.27 -5.23
C LYS A 15 3.56 7.01 -4.38
N VAL A 16 4.62 6.24 -4.22
CA VAL A 16 4.63 5.05 -3.36
C VAL A 16 4.29 5.44 -1.92
N ASP A 17 4.88 6.52 -1.41
CA ASP A 17 4.57 7.03 -0.07
C ASP A 17 3.10 7.46 0.08
N ARG A 18 2.54 8.14 -0.94
CA ARG A 18 1.11 8.48 -0.97
C ARG A 18 0.20 7.26 -0.86
N TYR A 19 0.57 6.15 -1.50
CA TYR A 19 -0.20 4.91 -1.48
C TYR A 19 0.20 3.94 -0.36
N ARG A 20 1.15 4.34 0.51
CA ARG A 20 1.77 3.47 1.52
C ARG A 20 0.74 2.78 2.41
N LEU A 21 -0.22 3.52 2.97
CA LEU A 21 -1.27 2.95 3.81
C LEU A 21 -2.24 2.08 3.01
N GLN A 22 -2.62 2.46 1.78
CA GLN A 22 -3.51 1.65 0.94
C GLN A 22 -2.91 0.28 0.63
N GLY A 23 -1.64 0.24 0.22
CA GLY A 23 -0.94 -1.02 -0.04
C GLY A 23 -0.81 -1.89 1.21
N ALA A 24 -0.48 -1.25 2.35
CA ALA A 24 -0.37 -1.94 3.63
C ALA A 24 -1.73 -2.47 4.15
N THR A 25 -2.85 -1.81 3.84
CA THR A 25 -4.19 -2.29 4.22
C THR A 25 -4.50 -3.62 3.56
N TYR A 26 -4.20 -3.79 2.27
CA TYR A 26 -4.37 -5.08 1.61
C TYR A 26 -3.46 -6.15 2.20
N ALA A 27 -2.20 -5.80 2.48
CA ALA A 27 -1.27 -6.75 3.10
C ALA A 27 -1.76 -7.18 4.49
N ALA A 28 -2.19 -6.24 5.33
CA ALA A 28 -2.72 -6.54 6.67
C ALA A 28 -3.93 -7.47 6.63
N ALA A 29 -4.89 -7.19 5.74
CA ALA A 29 -6.08 -8.01 5.56
C ALA A 29 -5.76 -9.42 5.05
N LEU A 30 -4.82 -9.53 4.09
CA LEU A 30 -4.35 -10.82 3.59
C LEU A 30 -3.66 -11.64 4.67
N GLU A 31 -2.74 -11.04 5.44
CA GLU A 31 -2.03 -11.75 6.52
C GLU A 31 -3.00 -12.26 7.59
N GLU A 32 -4.01 -11.46 7.96
CA GLU A 32 -5.01 -11.86 8.94
C GLU A 32 -5.85 -13.03 8.43
N THR A 33 -6.34 -12.92 7.19
CA THR A 33 -7.26 -13.90 6.60
C THR A 33 -6.57 -15.23 6.29
N THR A 34 -5.35 -15.17 5.75
CA THR A 34 -4.63 -16.35 5.26
C THR A 34 -3.68 -16.95 6.28
N ARG A 35 -3.35 -16.20 7.34
CA ARG A 35 -2.30 -16.54 8.31
C ARG A 35 -0.92 -16.74 7.67
N GLN A 36 -0.71 -16.19 6.47
CA GLN A 36 0.56 -16.22 5.74
C GLN A 36 1.13 -14.81 5.63
N PRO A 37 2.44 -14.62 5.82
CA PRO A 37 3.06 -13.30 5.70
C PRO A 37 3.09 -12.82 4.25
N VAL A 38 2.81 -11.54 4.03
CA VAL A 38 2.98 -10.90 2.72
C VAL A 38 4.43 -10.42 2.61
N SER A 39 5.18 -10.95 1.64
CA SER A 39 6.60 -10.64 1.46
C SER A 39 6.87 -9.30 0.77
N SER A 40 5.95 -8.84 -0.07
CA SER A 40 6.08 -7.58 -0.80
C SER A 40 4.74 -7.05 -1.27
N VAL A 41 4.67 -5.72 -1.44
CA VAL A 41 3.58 -5.03 -2.14
C VAL A 41 4.22 -4.23 -3.26
N VAL A 42 3.73 -4.40 -4.49
CA VAL A 42 4.22 -3.69 -5.67
C VAL A 42 3.10 -2.86 -6.27
N PHE A 43 3.37 -1.58 -6.48
CA PHE A 43 2.54 -0.68 -7.27
C PHE A 43 3.02 -0.71 -8.72
N VAL A 44 2.07 -0.85 -9.66
CA VAL A 44 2.34 -0.84 -11.09
C VAL A 44 1.66 0.39 -11.68
N PHE A 45 2.47 1.40 -12.00
CA PHE A 45 2.00 2.65 -12.58
C PHE A 45 1.95 2.52 -14.10
N LEU A 46 0.75 2.64 -14.65
CA LEU A 46 0.47 2.49 -16.07
C LEU A 46 0.38 3.86 -16.74
N SER A 47 0.93 3.95 -17.95
CA SER A 47 0.84 5.12 -18.81
C SER A 47 0.51 4.67 -20.24
N PRO A 48 -0.33 5.42 -20.98
CA PRO A 48 -0.58 5.14 -22.39
C PRO A 48 0.66 5.39 -23.27
N ASN A 49 1.58 6.24 -22.81
CA ASN A 49 2.68 6.77 -23.63
C ASN A 49 4.06 6.28 -23.18
N SER A 50 4.14 5.47 -22.12
CA SER A 50 5.40 4.97 -21.58
C SER A 50 5.26 3.55 -21.02
N LYS A 51 6.40 2.90 -20.75
CA LYS A 51 6.40 1.57 -20.12
C LYS A 51 5.85 1.66 -18.70
N ALA A 52 5.18 0.59 -18.27
CA ALA A 52 4.74 0.46 -16.89
C ALA A 52 5.93 0.52 -15.93
N ILE A 53 5.76 1.26 -14.83
CA ILE A 53 6.76 1.38 -13.78
C ILE A 53 6.31 0.56 -12.58
N CYS A 54 7.12 -0.42 -12.19
CA CYS A 54 6.88 -1.24 -11.01
C CYS A 54 7.70 -0.71 -9.84
N ALA A 55 7.04 -0.37 -8.73
CA ALA A 55 7.69 0.15 -7.53
C ALA A 55 7.22 -0.62 -6.29
N SER A 56 8.16 -1.18 -5.55
CA SER A 56 7.88 -1.89 -4.30
C SER A 56 7.65 -0.90 -3.17
N LEU A 57 6.70 -1.20 -2.30
CA LEU A 57 6.50 -0.50 -1.04
C LEU A 57 7.66 -0.80 -0.08
N PRO A 58 8.52 0.17 0.26
CA PRO A 58 9.57 -0.04 1.25
C PRO A 58 8.97 -0.20 2.65
N ASN A 59 9.73 -0.81 3.57
CA ASN A 59 9.38 -0.95 4.99
C ASN A 59 7.96 -1.51 5.22
N LEU A 60 7.54 -2.50 4.43
CA LEU A 60 6.18 -3.04 4.45
C LEU A 60 5.69 -3.43 5.86
N ARG A 61 6.57 -4.00 6.70
CA ARG A 61 6.23 -4.36 8.09
C ARG A 61 5.82 -3.15 8.93
N GLU A 62 6.53 -2.04 8.80
CA GLU A 62 6.20 -0.78 9.48
C GLU A 62 4.87 -0.23 8.95
N ALA A 63 4.68 -0.27 7.63
CA ALA A 63 3.44 0.18 7.02
C ALA A 63 2.21 -0.62 7.48
N ILE A 64 2.33 -1.94 7.60
CA ILE A 64 1.29 -2.82 8.16
C ILE A 64 1.02 -2.48 9.63
N ALA A 65 2.08 -2.25 10.43
CA ALA A 65 1.92 -1.89 11.84
C ALA A 65 1.15 -0.57 12.01
N ASP A 66 1.41 0.43 11.16
CA ASP A 66 0.68 1.69 11.22
C ASP A 66 -0.78 1.56 10.80
N VAL A 67 -1.10 0.70 9.81
CA VAL A 67 -2.49 0.37 9.48
C VAL A 67 -3.21 -0.26 10.68
N ARG A 68 -2.56 -1.20 11.40
CA ARG A 68 -3.15 -1.83 12.59
C ARG A 68 -3.45 -0.80 13.68
N LYS A 69 -2.55 0.15 13.94
CA LYS A 69 -2.80 1.27 14.88
C LYS A 69 -4.01 2.11 14.47
N VAL A 70 -4.19 2.38 13.17
CA VAL A 70 -5.36 3.10 12.66
C VAL A 70 -6.64 2.30 12.90
N ILE A 71 -6.65 1.00 12.58
CA ILE A 71 -7.81 0.12 12.80
C ILE A 71 -8.18 0.07 14.29
N GLU A 72 -7.20 -0.10 15.17
CA GLU A 72 -7.41 -0.10 16.63
C GLU A 72 -8.01 1.22 17.12
N ARG A 73 -7.47 2.35 16.64
CA ARG A 73 -7.98 3.69 16.98
C ARG A 73 -9.43 3.89 16.53
N GLU A 74 -9.75 3.54 15.28
CA GLU A 74 -11.11 3.69 14.75
C GLU A 74 -12.10 2.75 15.46
N GLY A 75 -11.68 1.52 15.75
CA GLY A 75 -12.48 0.57 16.54
C GLY A 75 -12.78 1.09 17.95
N ALA A 76 -11.80 1.73 18.61
CA ALA A 76 -11.99 2.37 19.90
C ALA A 76 -12.90 3.61 19.84
N ALA A 77 -12.90 4.33 18.72
CA ALA A 77 -13.77 5.48 18.48
C ALA A 77 -15.24 5.08 18.17
N GLY A 78 -15.54 3.78 18.06
CA GLY A 78 -16.87 3.28 17.70
C GLY A 78 -17.19 3.41 16.21
N SER A 79 -16.23 3.88 15.40
CA SER A 79 -16.29 3.81 13.95
C SER A 79 -16.22 2.34 13.54
N ARG A 80 -17.32 1.82 12.97
CA ARG A 80 -17.26 0.57 12.20
C ARG A 80 -17.13 0.94 10.73
N PRO A 81 -16.26 0.25 9.96
CA PRO A 81 -16.26 0.40 8.51
C PRO A 81 -17.61 0.01 7.91
#